data_AF-A0A7C1FGY3-F1
#
_entry.id   AF-A0A7C1FGY3-F1
#
_cell.length_a   1.000
_cell.length_b   1.000
_cell.length_c   1.000
_cell.angle_alpha   90.00
_cell.angle_beta   90.00
_cell.angle_gamma   90.00
#
_symmetry.space_group_name_H-M   'P 1'
#
loop_
_entity.id
_entity.type
_entity.pdbx_description
1 polymer ?
#
loop_
_entity_poly.entity_id
_entity_poly.type
_entity_poly.pdbx_seq_one_letter_code
_entity_poly.pdbx_strand_id
1 'polypeptide(L)'
;MSLDSSWQMARAPLLDDPLPQSGWQPSRVPEVLYGYNYERAWFQHTFDAPAAWQGRQPMVHFGGAKYNSRVMVNGQQGGGWLNGHDAFEVEITDAVRRSG
;
A
#
# COMPACT_ATOMS: atom_id res chain seq x y z
N MET A 1 8.38 0.70 12.37
CA MET A 1 7.77 2.05 12.32
C MET A 1 6.30 1.89 11.96
N SER A 2 5.43 2.82 12.33
CA SER A 2 4.04 2.81 11.83
C SER A 2 3.96 3.61 10.54
N LEU A 3 3.16 3.11 9.60
CA LEU A 3 2.78 3.81 8.38
C LEU A 3 1.32 4.31 8.47
N ASP A 4 0.68 4.30 9.63
CA ASP A 4 -0.76 4.56 9.79
C ASP A 4 -1.14 6.05 9.78
N SER A 5 -0.34 6.89 9.12
CA SER A 5 -0.52 8.34 9.13
C SER A 5 -0.93 8.85 7.76
N SER A 6 -0.09 9.64 7.11
CA SER A 6 -0.45 10.44 5.96
C SER A 6 -0.33 9.65 4.66
N TRP A 7 -1.45 9.24 4.09
CA TRP A 7 -1.51 8.63 2.77
C TRP A 7 -2.12 9.62 1.77
N GLN A 8 -2.06 9.24 0.50
CA GLN A 8 -2.95 9.79 -0.51
C GLN A 8 -3.81 8.66 -1.08
N MET A 9 -5.04 8.99 -1.43
CA MET A 9 -5.99 8.06 -2.03
C MET A 9 -6.53 8.64 -3.34
N ALA A 10 -6.67 7.79 -4.35
CA ALA A 10 -7.40 8.08 -5.58
C ALA A 10 -8.36 6.93 -5.87
N ARG A 11 -9.62 7.22 -6.21
CA ARG A 11 -10.59 6.20 -6.61
C ARG A 11 -10.17 5.56 -7.94
N ALA A 12 -10.40 4.27 -8.07
CA ALA A 12 -10.10 3.49 -9.27
C ALA A 12 -11.40 2.84 -9.80
N PRO A 13 -11.70 2.95 -11.09
CA PRO A 13 -12.80 2.20 -11.70
C PRO A 13 -12.65 0.67 -11.59
N LEU A 14 -11.46 0.15 -11.91
CA LEU A 14 -11.12 -1.28 -11.91
C LEU A 14 -9.91 -1.57 -11.02
N LEU A 15 -9.76 -2.83 -10.62
CA LEU A 15 -8.66 -3.27 -9.75
C LEU A 15 -7.31 -3.17 -10.46
N ASP A 16 -7.29 -3.50 -11.75
CA ASP A 16 -6.09 -3.56 -12.58
C ASP A 16 -5.83 -2.24 -13.33
N ASP A 17 -6.56 -1.17 -13.00
CA ASP A 17 -6.29 0.15 -13.55
C ASP A 17 -4.88 0.62 -13.15
N PRO A 18 -4.13 1.26 -14.06
CA PRO A 18 -2.79 1.74 -13.77
C PRO A 18 -2.80 2.81 -12.67
N LEU A 19 -1.62 3.08 -12.10
CA LEU A 19 -1.45 4.13 -11.09
C LEU A 19 -2.00 5.47 -11.62
N PRO A 20 -2.93 6.14 -10.90
CA PRO A 20 -3.50 7.40 -11.32
C PRO A 20 -2.44 8.50 -11.45
N GLN A 21 -2.46 9.23 -12.56
CA GLN A 21 -1.58 10.38 -12.77
C GLN A 21 -2.06 11.65 -12.03
N SER A 22 -3.33 11.68 -11.63
CA SER A 22 -3.96 12.82 -10.96
C SER A 22 -5.14 12.35 -10.09
N GLY A 23 -5.78 13.27 -9.38
CA GLY A 23 -6.96 12.97 -8.54
C GLY A 23 -6.64 12.47 -7.13
N TRP A 24 -5.37 12.43 -6.75
CA TRP A 24 -4.93 12.10 -5.40
C TRP A 24 -5.43 13.11 -4.37
N GLN A 25 -6.12 12.61 -3.34
CA GLN A 25 -6.57 13.38 -2.19
C GLN A 25 -5.83 12.92 -0.92
N PRO A 26 -5.59 13.80 0.05
CA PRO A 26 -5.07 13.39 1.35
C PRO A 26 -5.97 12.33 2.01
N SER A 27 -5.34 11.35 2.64
CA SER A 27 -5.98 10.20 3.30
C SER A 27 -5.26 9.91 4.62
N ARG A 28 -5.96 9.30 5.57
CA ARG A 28 -5.37 8.81 6.81
C ARG A 28 -5.86 7.42 7.11
N VAL A 29 -4.97 6.43 7.00
CA VAL A 29 -5.31 5.05 7.31
C VAL A 29 -5.34 4.83 8.84
N PRO A 30 -6.20 3.94 9.37
CA PRO A 30 -7.22 3.18 8.66
C PRO A 30 -8.34 4.07 8.11
N GLU A 31 -8.75 3.81 6.87
CA GLU A 31 -9.83 4.53 6.18
C GLU A 31 -10.83 3.54 5.56
N VAL A 32 -12.09 3.96 5.46
CA VAL A 32 -13.16 3.19 4.81
C VAL A 32 -13.70 4.01 3.64
N LEU A 33 -13.68 3.40 2.46
CA LEU A 33 -14.30 3.97 1.26
C LEU A 33 -15.76 3.50 1.14
N TYR A 34 -16.70 4.43 1.28
CA TYR A 34 -18.13 4.15 1.14
C TYR A 34 -18.58 4.25 -0.34
N GLY A 35 -19.49 3.36 -0.71
CA GLY A 35 -20.17 3.32 -2.01
C GLY A 35 -21.00 2.05 -2.18
N TYR A 36 -21.50 1.80 -3.39
CA TYR A 36 -22.47 0.74 -3.67
C TYR A 36 -22.01 -0.26 -4.73
N ASN A 37 -20.89 -0.03 -5.41
CA ASN A 37 -20.44 -0.84 -6.54
C ASN A 37 -19.05 -1.46 -6.31
N TYR A 38 -18.80 -2.00 -5.11
CA TYR A 38 -17.48 -2.51 -4.71
C TYR A 38 -16.39 -1.49 -5.04
N GLU A 39 -16.40 -0.38 -4.32
CA GLU A 39 -15.48 0.72 -4.55
C GLU A 39 -14.02 0.23 -4.50
N ARG A 40 -13.19 0.78 -5.38
CA ARG A 40 -11.77 0.49 -5.47
C ARG A 40 -11.00 1.79 -5.39
N ALA A 41 -9.81 1.72 -4.82
CA ALA A 41 -8.94 2.87 -4.73
C ALA A 41 -7.48 2.43 -4.73
N TRP A 42 -6.65 3.32 -5.26
CA TRP A 42 -5.23 3.33 -5.01
C TRP A 42 -4.95 4.12 -3.73
N PHE A 43 -4.05 3.58 -2.92
CA PHE A 43 -3.44 4.27 -1.79
C PHE A 43 -1.94 4.38 -2.05
N GLN A 44 -1.34 5.54 -1.80
CA GLN A 44 0.10 5.72 -1.89
C GLN A 44 0.68 6.45 -0.67
N HIS A 45 1.89 6.07 -0.32
CA HIS A 45 2.68 6.67 0.74
C HIS A 45 4.16 6.55 0.40
N THR A 46 4.92 7.60 0.69
CA THR A 46 6.38 7.63 0.57
C THR A 46 6.97 7.80 1.96
N PHE A 47 7.98 7.00 2.26
CA PHE A 47 8.71 7.05 3.52
C PHE A 47 10.20 6.81 3.26
N ASP A 48 11.02 7.29 4.19
CA ASP A 48 12.46 7.03 4.16
C ASP A 48 12.77 5.69 4.83
N ALA A 49 13.51 4.84 4.12
CA ALA A 49 14.01 3.59 4.69
C ALA A 49 15.03 3.92 5.81
N PRO A 50 14.82 3.46 7.06
CA PRO A 50 15.77 3.69 8.14
C PRO A 50 17.11 3.02 7.85
N ALA A 51 18.22 3.69 8.18
CA ALA A 51 19.56 3.11 8.09
C ALA A 51 19.68 1.76 8.82
N ALA A 52 18.91 1.57 9.91
CA ALA A 52 18.85 0.32 10.66
C ALA A 52 18.34 -0.90 9.88
N TRP A 53 17.79 -0.73 8.67
CA TRP A 53 17.38 -1.84 7.80
C TRP A 53 18.53 -2.43 6.98
N GLN A 54 19.73 -1.84 7.02
CA GLN A 54 20.90 -2.39 6.34
C GLN A 54 21.17 -3.82 6.83
N GLY A 55 21.34 -4.76 5.89
CA GLY A 55 21.54 -6.18 6.19
C GLY A 55 20.30 -6.91 6.72
N ARG A 56 19.10 -6.31 6.62
CA ARG A 56 17.83 -6.91 7.05
C ARG A 56 16.86 -7.14 5.88
N GLN A 57 15.83 -7.95 6.15
CA GLN A 57 14.69 -8.24 5.28
C GLN A 57 13.44 -7.49 5.78
N PRO A 58 13.21 -6.23 5.37
CA PRO A 58 12.05 -5.47 5.81
C PRO A 58 10.75 -6.06 5.27
N MET A 59 9.72 -6.05 6.13
CA MET A 59 8.34 -6.46 5.81
C MET A 59 7.37 -5.32 6.10
N VAL A 60 6.33 -5.20 5.29
CA VAL A 60 5.18 -4.33 5.54
C VAL A 60 4.05 -5.17 6.10
N HIS A 61 3.55 -4.79 7.27
CA HIS A 61 2.46 -5.48 7.95
C HIS A 61 1.16 -4.72 7.72
N PHE A 62 0.18 -5.39 7.11
CA PHE A 62 -1.16 -4.85 6.92
C PHE A 62 -2.09 -5.49 7.95
N GLY A 63 -2.73 -4.67 8.79
CA GLY A 63 -3.77 -5.15 9.70
C GLY A 63 -5.00 -5.71 8.98
N GLY A 64 -5.23 -5.27 7.74
CA GLY A 64 -6.26 -5.77 6.83
C GLY A 64 -6.52 -4.80 5.68
N ALA A 65 -6.92 -5.32 4.51
CA ALA A 65 -7.34 -4.52 3.36
C ALA A 65 -8.43 -5.27 2.58
N LYS A 66 -9.67 -4.76 2.61
CA LYS A 66 -10.84 -5.41 1.98
C LYS A 66 -11.10 -4.84 0.59
N TYR A 67 -11.28 -5.64 -0.46
CA TYR A 67 -11.00 -7.08 -0.69
C TYR A 67 -10.14 -7.18 -1.95
N ASN A 68 -9.26 -8.18 -2.04
CA ASN A 68 -8.34 -8.39 -3.18
C ASN A 68 -7.30 -7.26 -3.33
N SER A 69 -6.48 -7.08 -2.29
CA SER A 69 -5.44 -6.06 -2.31
C SER A 69 -4.31 -6.41 -3.29
N ARG A 70 -3.68 -5.38 -3.84
CA ARG A 70 -2.42 -5.45 -4.60
C ARG A 70 -1.46 -4.47 -3.97
N VAL A 71 -0.25 -4.92 -3.66
CA VAL A 71 0.80 -4.10 -3.06
C VAL A 71 1.93 -3.95 -4.06
N MET A 72 2.34 -2.71 -4.28
CA MET A 72 3.47 -2.35 -5.12
C MET A 72 4.44 -1.49 -4.32
N VAL A 73 5.74 -1.72 -4.49
CA VAL A 73 6.80 -0.91 -3.89
C VAL A 73 7.74 -0.47 -4.99
N ASN A 74 7.94 0.83 -5.14
CA ASN A 74 8.79 1.41 -6.18
C ASN A 74 8.48 0.90 -7.60
N GLY A 75 7.20 0.61 -7.89
CA GLY A 75 6.73 0.10 -9.18
C GLY A 75 6.83 -1.42 -9.36
N GLN A 76 7.42 -2.15 -8.41
CA GLN A 76 7.50 -3.60 -8.41
C GLN A 76 6.32 -4.20 -7.63
N GLN A 77 5.69 -5.24 -8.18
CA GLN A 77 4.61 -5.95 -7.50
C GLN A 77 5.19 -6.75 -6.34
N GLY A 78 4.82 -6.39 -5.10
CA GLY A 78 5.30 -7.02 -3.88
C GLY A 78 4.38 -8.13 -3.36
N GLY A 79 3.10 -8.10 -3.71
CA GLY A 79 2.14 -9.12 -3.28
C GLY A 79 0.71 -8.58 -3.15
N GLY A 80 -0.03 -9.14 -2.21
CA GLY A 80 -1.43 -8.78 -1.96
C GLY A 80 -2.18 -9.92 -1.28
N TRP A 81 -3.44 -9.68 -0.95
CA TRP A 81 -4.26 -10.65 -0.22
C TRP A 81 -5.70 -10.66 -0.72
N LEU A 82 -6.19 -11.86 -1.03
CA LEU A 82 -7.58 -12.10 -1.46
C LEU A 82 -8.46 -12.42 -0.24
N ASN A 83 -8.48 -11.51 0.71
CA ASN A 83 -9.41 -11.50 1.85
C ASN A 83 -9.66 -10.03 2.24
N GLY A 84 -10.50 -9.77 3.24
CA GLY A 84 -10.72 -8.45 3.80
C GLY A 84 -10.74 -8.39 5.32
N HIS A 85 -10.40 -9.48 6.00
CA HIS A 85 -10.48 -9.59 7.46
C HIS A 85 -9.14 -9.99 8.10
N ASP A 86 -8.34 -10.80 7.41
CA ASP A 86 -7.06 -11.25 7.93
C ASP A 86 -5.95 -10.24 7.65
N ALA A 87 -5.04 -10.13 8.61
CA ALA A 87 -3.77 -9.47 8.41
C ALA A 87 -2.91 -10.25 7.40
N PHE A 88 -2.03 -9.52 6.70
CA PHE A 88 -1.07 -10.12 5.79
C PHE A 88 0.21 -9.28 5.76
N GLU A 89 1.29 -9.88 5.28
CA GLU A 89 2.60 -9.25 5.24
C GLU A 89 3.18 -9.32 3.83
N VAL A 90 3.95 -8.31 3.48
CA VAL A 90 4.66 -8.23 2.19
C VAL A 90 6.13 -7.96 2.49
N GLU A 91 7.01 -8.89 2.09
CA GLU A 91 8.45 -8.64 2.11
C GLU A 91 8.82 -7.64 1.00
N ILE A 92 9.63 -6.64 1.35
CA ILE A 92 9.98 -5.54 0.42
C ILE A 92 11.49 -5.41 0.20
N THR A 93 12.27 -6.41 0.62
CA THR A 93 13.75 -6.39 0.66
C THR A 93 14.38 -5.91 -0.65
N ASP A 94 13.91 -6.45 -1.77
CA ASP A 94 14.46 -6.19 -3.12
C ASP A 94 13.92 -4.92 -3.76
N ALA A 95 12.75 -4.45 -3.28
CA ALA A 95 12.11 -3.25 -3.79
C ALA A 95 12.54 -1.97 -3.06
N VAL A 96 13.13 -2.07 -1.86
CA VAL A 96 13.59 -0.91 -1.08
C VAL A 96 14.87 -0.32 -1.70
N ARG A 97 14.79 0.98 -2.04
CA ARG A 97 15.96 1.79 -2.36
C ARG A 97 16.71 2.09 -1.07
N ARG A 98 17.90 1.51 -0.90
CA ARG A 98 18.79 1.82 0.23
C ARG A 98 19.68 3.00 -0.20
N SER A 99 19.63 4.10 0.55
CA SER A 99 20.70 5.09 0.49
C SER A 99 21.99 4.41 0.94
N GLY A 100 23.04 4.53 0.14
CA GLY A 100 24.38 4.01 0.45
C GLY A 100 25.04 4.75 1.60
#